data_AF-A0A1C6IN03-F1
#
_entry.id   AF-A0A1C6IN03-F1
#
_cell.length_a   1.000
_cell.length_b   1.000
_cell.length_c   1.000
_cell.angle_alpha   90.00
_cell.angle_beta   90.00
_cell.angle_gamma   90.00
#
_symmetry.space_group_name_H-M   'P 1'
#
loop_
_entity.id
_entity.type
_entity.pdbx_description
1 polymer ?
#
loop_
_entity_poly.entity_id
_entity_poly.type
_entity_poly.pdbx_seq_one_letter_code
_entity_poly.pdbx_strand_id
1 'polypeptide(L)'
;MKKCRYCGKELNSNFEFCSNECENSYRKIIEKDRQKIKYFMIGIILGFLVMFYGITLNSDFIIGIGIIVMGIDVVMLPFTTPETTTFLGYRKSKVVGRILGILLIAVGLWVGLV
;
A
#
# COMPACT_ATOMS: atom_id res chain seq x y z
N MET A 1 7.86 5.60 25.08
CA MET A 1 9.08 5.10 24.39
C MET A 1 8.91 5.36 22.90
N LYS A 2 9.89 5.97 22.22
CA LYS A 2 9.83 6.19 20.77
C LYS A 2 10.18 4.88 20.05
N LYS A 3 9.70 4.70 18.82
CA LYS A 3 10.03 3.54 17.97
C LYS A 3 10.77 4.00 16.72
N CYS A 4 11.68 3.16 16.22
CA CYS A 4 12.44 3.47 15.02
C CYS A 4 11.51 3.49 13.81
N ARG A 5 11.54 4.59 13.04
CA ARG A 5 10.67 4.77 11.86
C ARG A 5 10.84 3.68 10.79
N TYR A 6 12.03 3.10 10.67
CA TYR A 6 12.31 2.07 9.67
C TYR A 6 11.96 0.65 10.16
N CYS A 7 12.61 0.20 11.25
CA CYS A 7 12.54 -1.19 11.71
C CYS A 7 11.51 -1.44 12.83
N GLY A 8 11.01 -0.38 13.48
CA GLY A 8 10.02 -0.48 14.56
C GLY A 8 10.58 -0.90 15.93
N LYS A 9 11.91 -0.98 16.10
CA LYS A 9 12.54 -1.24 17.41
C LYS A 9 12.28 -0.09 18.39
N GLU A 10 12.10 -0.42 19.66
CA GLU A 10 11.96 0.58 20.72
C GLU A 10 13.29 1.31 20.96
N LEU A 11 13.20 2.62 21.09
CA LEU A 11 14.31 3.53 21.34
C LEU A 11 14.18 4.07 22.76
N ASN A 12 15.30 3.97 23.49
CA ASN A 12 15.42 4.45 24.86
C ASN A 12 15.79 5.95 24.93
N SER A 13 15.91 6.60 23.78
CA SER A 13 16.41 7.96 23.60
C SER A 13 15.57 8.71 22.56
N ASN A 14 15.82 10.01 22.40
CA ASN A 14 15.03 10.89 21.53
C ASN A 14 15.28 10.72 20.02
N PHE A 15 16.17 9.81 19.61
CA PHE A 15 16.51 9.59 18.21
C PHE A 15 15.33 8.97 17.43
N GLU A 16 15.22 9.28 16.13
CA GLU A 16 14.17 8.74 15.25
C GLU A 16 14.55 7.37 14.63
N PHE A 17 15.85 7.04 14.63
CA PHE A 17 16.40 5.83 14.03
C PHE A 17 17.34 5.10 15.00
N CYS A 18 17.39 3.76 14.91
CA CYS A 18 18.26 2.95 15.76
C CYS A 18 19.71 2.84 15.27
N SER A 19 19.97 3.20 14.01
CA SER A 19 21.31 3.21 13.41
C SER A 19 21.33 4.08 12.15
N ASN A 20 22.52 4.58 11.78
CA ASN A 20 22.73 5.28 10.49
C ASN A 20 22.33 4.41 9.28
N GLU A 21 22.44 3.09 9.41
CA GLU A 21 22.05 2.14 8.38
C GLU A 21 20.52 2.11 8.15
N CYS A 22 19.73 2.23 9.22
CA CYS A 22 18.28 2.35 9.14
C CYS A 22 17.86 3.68 8.53
N GLU A 23 18.56 4.77 8.86
CA GLU A 23 18.32 6.09 8.29
C GLU A 23 18.62 6.11 6.78
N ASN A 24 19.80 5.63 6.36
CA ASN A 24 20.17 5.55 4.95
C ASN A 24 19.21 4.64 4.14
N SER A 25 18.81 3.50 4.71
CA SER A 25 17.85 2.60 4.07
C SER A 25 16.48 3.25 3.92
N TYR A 26 15.99 3.90 4.98
CA TYR A 26 14.73 4.61 4.95
C TYR A 26 14.73 5.72 3.90
N ARG A 27 15.78 6.54 3.85
CA ARG A 27 15.93 7.64 2.88
C ARG A 27 15.95 7.13 1.45
N LYS A 28 16.73 6.07 1.16
CA LYS A 28 16.78 5.44 -0.18
C LYS A 28 15.42 4.90 -0.62
N ILE A 29 14.65 4.31 0.28
CA ILE A 29 13.35 3.73 -0.09
C ILE A 29 12.32 4.84 -0.28
N ILE A 30 12.29 5.87 0.58
CA ILE A 30 11.40 7.02 0.40
C ILE A 30 11.63 7.72 -0.93
N GLU A 31 12.89 7.91 -1.31
CA GLU A 31 13.25 8.60 -2.55
C GLU A 31 12.76 7.82 -3.78
N LYS A 32 12.91 6.49 -3.77
CA LYS A 32 12.34 5.60 -4.80
C LYS A 32 10.81 5.59 -4.77
N ASP A 33 10.21 5.52 -3.59
CA ASP A 33 8.76 5.47 -3.42
C ASP A 33 8.09 6.78 -3.88
N ARG A 34 8.76 7.93 -3.75
CA ARG A 34 8.24 9.23 -4.21
C ARG A 34 7.97 9.27 -5.71
N GLN A 35 8.76 8.57 -6.52
CA GLN A 35 8.50 8.46 -7.95
C GLN A 35 7.36 7.49 -8.23
N LYS A 36 7.31 6.38 -7.50
CA LYS A 36 6.27 5.35 -7.64
C LYS A 36 4.90 5.78 -7.11
N ILE A 37 4.83 6.72 -6.16
CA ILE A 37 3.56 7.20 -5.61
C ILE A 37 2.69 7.90 -6.66
N LYS A 38 3.31 8.56 -7.65
CA LYS A 38 2.59 9.17 -8.76
C LYS A 38 1.92 8.11 -9.63
N TYR A 39 2.64 7.03 -9.94
CA TYR A 39 2.09 5.90 -10.69
C TYR A 39 0.99 5.17 -9.90
N PHE A 40 1.14 5.05 -8.59
CA PHE A 40 0.10 4.48 -7.72
C PHE A 40 -1.19 5.30 -7.74
N MET A 41 -1.09 6.64 -7.65
CA MET A 41 -2.26 7.51 -7.77
C MET A 41 -2.98 7.34 -9.11
N ILE A 42 -2.22 7.21 -10.20
CA ILE A 42 -2.78 6.95 -11.54
C ILE A 42 -3.46 5.57 -11.58
N GLY A 43 -2.85 4.54 -11.00
CA GLY A 43 -3.43 3.19 -10.90
C GLY A 43 -4.77 3.18 -10.15
N ILE A 44 -4.83 3.85 -9.00
CA ILE A 44 -6.09 4.01 -8.24
C ILE A 44 -7.16 4.69 -9.09
N ILE A 45 -6.84 5.82 -9.74
CA ILE A 45 -7.80 6.54 -10.58
C ILE A 45 -8.30 5.64 -11.72
N LEU A 46 -7.41 4.88 -12.34
CA LEU A 46 -7.76 3.94 -13.41
C LEU A 46 -8.66 2.81 -12.89
N GLY A 47 -8.35 2.22 -11.74
CA GLY A 47 -9.17 1.19 -11.10
C GLY A 47 -10.58 1.68 -10.76
N PHE A 48 -10.69 2.90 -10.24
CA PHE A 48 -11.99 3.55 -10.00
C PHE A 48 -12.78 3.79 -11.28
N LEU A 49 -12.13 4.22 -12.36
CA LEU A 49 -12.79 4.40 -13.67
C LEU A 49 -13.35 3.09 -14.21
N VAL A 50 -12.58 2.00 -14.13
CA VAL A 50 -13.03 0.66 -14.57
C VAL A 50 -14.21 0.20 -13.73
N MET A 51 -14.16 0.39 -12.41
CA MET A 51 -15.25 0.02 -11.51
C MET A 51 -16.53 0.83 -11.83
N PHE A 52 -16.42 2.14 -12.04
CA PHE A 52 -17.54 3.00 -12.41
C PHE A 52 -18.17 2.60 -13.76
N TYR A 53 -17.33 2.21 -14.72
CA TYR A 53 -17.77 1.69 -16.01
C TYR A 53 -18.52 0.36 -15.87
N GLY A 54 -18.04 -0.54 -15.00
CA GLY A 54 -18.70 -1.80 -14.68
C GLY A 54 -20.10 -1.60 -14.09
N ILE A 55 -20.25 -0.63 -13.18
CA ILE A 55 -21.56 -0.25 -12.62
C ILE A 55 -22.49 0.29 -13.71
N THR A 56 -21.98 1.17 -14.59
CA THR A 56 -22.78 1.75 -15.68
C THR A 56 -23.29 0.68 -16.65
N LEU A 57 -22.51 -0.38 -16.87
CA LEU A 57 -22.87 -1.51 -17.72
C LEU A 57 -23.64 -2.62 -16.99
N ASN A 58 -23.85 -2.51 -15.66
CA ASN A 58 -24.38 -3.57 -14.80
C ASN A 58 -23.66 -4.92 -15.01
N SER A 59 -22.33 -4.88 -15.13
CA SER A 59 -21.51 -6.07 -15.34
C SER A 59 -20.60 -6.33 -14.14
N ASP A 60 -20.97 -7.31 -13.33
CA ASP A 60 -20.21 -7.72 -12.14
C ASP A 60 -18.80 -8.20 -12.49
N PHE A 61 -18.63 -8.78 -13.69
CA PHE A 61 -17.31 -9.16 -14.22
C PHE A 61 -16.36 -7.96 -14.36
N ILE A 62 -16.84 -6.84 -14.91
CA ILE A 62 -16.04 -5.62 -15.09
C ILE A 62 -15.75 -4.97 -13.73
N ILE A 63 -16.72 -5.00 -12.81
CA ILE A 63 -16.54 -4.53 -11.43
C ILE A 63 -15.44 -5.35 -10.74
N GLY A 64 -15.46 -6.68 -10.88
CA GLY A 64 -14.44 -7.59 -10.38
C GLY A 64 -13.05 -7.29 -10.93
N ILE A 65 -12.93 -7.00 -12.24
CA ILE A 65 -11.67 -6.58 -12.87
C ILE A 65 -11.15 -5.27 -12.24
N GLY A 66 -12.02 -4.28 -12.03
CA GLY A 66 -11.63 -3.01 -11.38
C GLY A 66 -11.08 -3.24 -9.97
N ILE A 67 -11.71 -4.12 -9.19
CA ILE A 67 -11.26 -4.49 -7.84
C ILE A 67 -9.90 -5.22 -7.88
N ILE A 68 -9.70 -6.14 -8.82
CA ILE A 68 -8.43 -6.87 -8.97
C ILE A 68 -7.29 -5.92 -9.35
N VAL A 69 -7.52 -5.00 -10.30
CA VAL A 69 -6.53 -3.98 -10.70
C VAL A 69 -6.12 -3.13 -9.49
N MET A 70 -7.09 -2.64 -8.72
CA MET A 70 -6.81 -1.91 -7.47
C MET A 70 -6.04 -2.76 -6.46
N GLY A 71 -6.38 -4.04 -6.32
CA GLY A 71 -5.68 -4.97 -5.44
C GLY A 71 -4.21 -5.16 -5.84
N ILE A 72 -3.93 -5.31 -7.14
CA ILE A 72 -2.56 -5.43 -7.68
C ILE A 72 -1.76 -4.16 -7.39
N ASP A 73 -2.34 -2.98 -7.61
CA ASP A 73 -1.68 -1.70 -7.32
C ASP A 73 -1.27 -1.60 -5.85
N VAL A 74 -2.15 -2.01 -4.92
CA VAL A 74 -1.89 -2.02 -3.47
C VAL A 74 -0.82 -3.05 -3.07
N VAL A 75 -0.79 -4.24 -3.69
CA VAL A 75 0.26 -5.25 -3.43
C VAL A 75 1.62 -4.76 -3.91
N MET A 76 1.67 -4.20 -5.13
CA MET A 76 2.90 -3.72 -5.75
C MET A 76 3.45 -2.51 -5.01
N LEU A 77 2.54 -1.62 -4.56
CA LEU A 77 2.84 -0.37 -3.91
C LEU A 77 1.97 -0.19 -2.66
N PRO A 78 2.35 -0.84 -1.54
CA PRO A 78 1.64 -0.70 -0.26
C PRO A 78 1.96 0.67 0.35
N PHE A 79 1.37 1.72 -0.19
CA PHE A 79 1.39 3.06 0.39
C PHE A 79 0.43 3.09 1.57
N THR A 80 0.90 2.58 2.70
CA THR A 80 0.23 2.79 3.98
C THR A 80 0.36 4.26 4.37
N THR A 81 -0.74 4.86 4.82
CA THR A 81 -0.78 6.24 5.32
C THR A 81 0.33 6.49 6.35
N PRO A 82 0.89 7.71 6.38
CA PRO A 82 2.01 8.05 7.26
C PRO A 82 1.68 7.88 8.75
N GLU A 83 0.39 7.95 9.12
CA GLU A 83 -0.11 7.66 10.46
C GLU A 83 0.08 6.19 10.86
N THR A 84 -0.05 5.27 9.90
CA THR A 84 0.14 3.83 10.14
C THR A 84 1.61 3.46 10.22
N THR A 85 2.48 4.16 9.48
CA THR A 85 3.93 3.89 9.47
C THR A 85 4.62 4.39 10.73
N THR A 86 4.12 5.44 11.37
CA THR A 86 4.64 5.93 12.65
C THR A 86 4.28 5.01 13.82
N PHE A 87 3.13 4.32 13.75
CA PHE A 87 2.69 3.40 14.81
C PHE A 87 3.30 2.00 14.71
N LEU A 88 3.36 1.43 13.50
CA LEU A 88 3.82 0.05 13.24
C LEU A 88 5.29 -0.04 12.81
N GLY A 89 5.89 1.06 12.35
CA GLY A 89 7.19 1.07 11.68
C GLY A 89 7.06 0.71 10.19
N TYR A 90 7.81 1.43 9.36
CA TYR A 90 7.71 1.37 7.89
C TYR A 90 7.79 -0.06 7.31
N ARG A 91 8.68 -0.91 7.83
CA ARG A 91 8.82 -2.31 7.37
C ARG A 91 7.56 -3.13 7.63
N LYS A 92 6.94 -3.01 8.82
CA LYS A 92 5.74 -3.78 9.17
C LYS A 92 4.51 -3.27 8.42
N SER A 93 4.39 -1.95 8.25
CA SER A 93 3.27 -1.36 7.50
C SER A 93 3.24 -1.84 6.05
N LYS A 94 4.38 -1.97 5.37
CA LYS A 94 4.42 -2.53 4.00
C LYS A 94 3.93 -3.98 3.93
N VAL A 95 4.20 -4.80 4.95
CA VAL A 95 3.72 -6.20 4.99
C VAL A 95 2.20 -6.23 5.15
N VAL A 96 1.66 -5.41 6.05
CA VAL A 96 0.21 -5.29 6.26
C VAL A 96 -0.48 -4.81 4.99
N GLY A 97 0.07 -3.80 4.31
CA GLY A 97 -0.47 -3.31 3.04
C GLY A 97 -0.51 -4.38 1.95
N ARG A 98 0.51 -5.25 1.86
CA ARG A 98 0.49 -6.37 0.90
C ARG A 98 -0.59 -7.40 1.22
N ILE A 99 -0.78 -7.73 2.50
CA ILE A 99 -1.83 -8.67 2.92
C ILE A 99 -3.21 -8.11 2.55
N LEU A 100 -3.44 -6.82 2.81
CA LEU A 100 -4.65 -6.10 2.38
C LEU A 100 -4.87 -6.16 0.86
N GLY A 101 -3.82 -5.92 0.07
CA GLY A 101 -3.92 -6.01 -1.39
C GLY A 101 -4.27 -7.42 -1.89
N ILE A 102 -3.70 -8.47 -1.28
CA ILE A 102 -4.03 -9.87 -1.62
C ILE A 102 -5.50 -10.19 -1.29
N LEU A 103 -5.99 -9.70 -0.14
CA LEU A 103 -7.39 -9.85 0.24
C LEU A 103 -8.32 -9.17 -0.77
N LEU A 104 -7.97 -7.97 -1.26
CA LEU A 104 -8.75 -7.28 -2.29
C LEU A 104 -8.82 -8.08 -3.60
N ILE A 105 -7.72 -8.72 -4.02
CA ILE A 105 -7.71 -9.56 -5.22
C ILE A 105 -8.65 -10.76 -5.04
N ALA A 106 -8.64 -11.41 -3.87
CA ALA A 106 -9.56 -12.52 -3.59
C ALA A 106 -11.03 -12.08 -3.64
N VAL A 107 -11.35 -10.90 -3.10
CA VAL A 107 -12.70 -10.32 -3.17
C VAL A 107 -13.07 -9.99 -4.62
N GLY A 108 -12.15 -9.42 -5.40
CA GLY A 108 -12.41 -9.10 -6.81
C GLY A 108 -12.67 -10.33 -7.67
N LEU A 109 -11.96 -11.44 -7.41
CA LEU A 109 -12.22 -12.73 -8.05
C LEU A 109 -13.58 -13.31 -7.66
N TRP A 110 -13.97 -13.18 -6.39
CA TRP A 110 -15.29 -13.61 -5.93
C TRP A 110 -16.41 -12.83 -6.64
N VAL A 111 -16.33 -11.49 -6.62
CA VAL A 111 -17.33 -10.60 -7.22
C VAL A 111 -17.40 -10.76 -8.74
N GLY A 112 -16.26 -10.98 -9.41
CA GLY A 112 -16.24 -11.12 -10.86
C GLY A 112 -16.71 -12.50 -11.38
N LEU A 113 -16.72 -13.53 -10.54
CA LEU A 113 -16.97 -14.92 -10.95
C LEU A 113 -18.28 -15.51 -10.41
N VAL A 114 -18.79 -15.00 -9.28
CA VAL A 114 -20.09 -15.37 -8.69
C VAL A 114 -21.19 -14.53 -9.29
#